data_AF-A0A3L6GCQ0-F1
#
_entry.id   AF-A0A3L6GCQ0-F1
#
_cell.length_a   1.000
_cell.length_b   1.000
_cell.length_c   1.000
_cell.angle_alpha   90.00
_cell.angle_beta   90.00
_cell.angle_gamma   90.00
#
_symmetry.space_group_name_H-M   'P 1'
#
loop_
_entity.id
_entity.type
_entity.pdbx_description
1 polymer ?
#
loop_
_entity_poly.entity_id
_entity_poly.type
_entity_poly.pdbx_seq_one_letter_code
_entity_poly.pdbx_strand_id
1 'polypeptide(L)'
;MFLRRLRTSAALAPDFDTVSDAPRAQDVLLRRRDGSEEVLVSALLAPLRFVGRDPLPRAALVKVFVSKPGAAPVLHFDCRASWVGEEERGGGAADYAINAVRYHSSPGAGGADEYEGPAFRDLDPRLQAALREYLVARGFNSKLASSILQHLLQKERNQYVNWLKTLEEAFAKHH
;
A
#
# COMPACT_ATOMS: atom_id res chain seq x y z
N MET A 1 -0.33 -36.12 -11.05
CA MET A 1 -0.20 -35.51 -9.72
C MET A 1 1.05 -34.61 -9.71
N PHE A 2 0.95 -33.40 -10.25
CA PHE A 2 2.07 -32.44 -10.28
C PHE A 2 1.82 -31.37 -9.22
N LEU A 3 2.35 -31.61 -8.02
CA LEU A 3 2.48 -30.57 -7.00
C LEU A 3 3.60 -29.62 -7.46
N ARG A 4 3.23 -28.59 -8.23
CA ARG A 4 4.11 -27.43 -8.44
C ARG A 4 4.30 -26.75 -7.09
N ARG A 5 5.53 -26.85 -6.58
CA ARG A 5 6.03 -26.07 -5.46
C ARG A 5 5.65 -24.60 -5.68
N LEU A 6 4.73 -24.11 -4.86
CA LEU A 6 4.55 -22.67 -4.67
C LEU A 6 5.90 -22.16 -4.17
N ARG A 7 6.57 -21.35 -4.99
CA ARG A 7 7.67 -20.52 -4.50
C ARG A 7 7.06 -19.68 -3.38
N THR A 8 7.45 -19.97 -2.15
CA THR A 8 7.22 -19.09 -1.01
C THR A 8 7.86 -17.76 -1.36
N SER A 9 7.03 -16.81 -1.79
CA SER A 9 7.39 -15.40 -1.83
C SER A 9 7.88 -15.04 -0.43
N ALA A 10 9.04 -14.40 -0.32
CA ALA A 10 9.45 -13.82 0.96
C ALA A 10 8.29 -12.94 1.45
N ALA A 11 7.81 -13.19 2.68
CA ALA A 11 6.64 -12.49 3.19
C ALA A 11 6.94 -10.98 3.21
N LEU A 12 6.14 -10.19 2.47
CA LEU A 12 6.25 -8.73 2.40
C LEU A 12 6.20 -8.12 3.81
N ALA A 13 5.42 -8.73 4.69
CA ALA A 13 5.43 -8.48 6.11
C ALA A 13 5.14 -9.80 6.87
N PRO A 14 5.83 -10.07 7.99
CA PRO A 14 5.62 -11.30 8.75
C PRO A 14 4.25 -11.37 9.44
N ASP A 15 3.67 -10.21 9.80
CA ASP A 15 2.40 -10.12 10.52
C ASP A 15 1.17 -10.02 9.61
N PHE A 16 1.37 -10.01 8.28
CA PHE A 16 0.29 -9.89 7.29
C PHE A 16 0.36 -11.00 6.26
N ASP A 17 -0.79 -11.61 6.00
CA ASP A 17 -1.00 -12.48 4.86
C ASP A 17 -1.13 -11.65 3.58
N THR A 18 -0.48 -12.08 2.51
CA THR A 18 -0.69 -11.50 1.18
C THR A 18 -1.96 -12.07 0.57
N VAL A 19 -2.99 -11.24 0.42
CA VAL A 19 -4.27 -11.62 -0.21
C VAL A 19 -4.18 -11.57 -1.73
N SER A 20 -3.58 -10.49 -2.26
CA SER A 20 -3.36 -10.31 -3.70
C SER A 20 -2.04 -9.62 -3.94
N ASP A 21 -1.22 -10.20 -4.82
CA ASP A 21 -0.02 -9.58 -5.37
C ASP A 21 0.23 -10.13 -6.77
N ALA A 22 -0.77 -10.00 -7.64
CA ALA A 22 -0.67 -10.57 -8.98
C ALA A 22 0.47 -9.88 -9.76
N PRO A 23 1.30 -10.64 -10.51
CA PRO A 23 2.44 -10.08 -11.25
C PRO A 23 2.09 -8.99 -12.26
N ARG A 24 0.83 -8.91 -12.72
CA ARG A 24 0.35 -7.89 -13.67
C ARG A 24 -0.52 -6.81 -13.02
N ALA A 25 -0.96 -7.01 -11.78
CA ALA A 25 -1.70 -6.00 -11.04
C ALA A 25 -0.76 -4.90 -10.55
N GLN A 26 -1.25 -3.67 -10.41
CA GLN A 26 -0.45 -2.56 -9.89
C GLN A 26 -0.44 -2.51 -8.37
N ASP A 27 -1.49 -3.02 -7.75
CA ASP A 27 -1.69 -3.00 -6.31
C ASP A 27 -1.16 -4.25 -5.62
N VAL A 28 -0.99 -4.14 -4.32
CA VAL A 28 -0.82 -5.24 -3.38
C VAL A 28 -1.90 -5.12 -2.30
N LEU A 29 -2.48 -6.25 -1.91
CA LEU A 29 -3.47 -6.35 -0.85
C LEU A 29 -2.96 -7.28 0.23
N LEU A 30 -2.81 -6.73 1.44
CA LEU A 30 -2.41 -7.44 2.63
C LEU A 30 -3.56 -7.52 3.62
N ARG A 31 -3.58 -8.59 4.41
CA ARG A 31 -4.56 -8.80 5.46
C ARG A 31 -3.89 -9.28 6.73
N ARG A 32 -4.28 -8.69 7.83
CA ARG A 32 -4.00 -9.20 9.18
C ARG A 32 -5.32 -9.39 9.88
N ARG A 33 -5.48 -10.53 10.56
CA ARG A 33 -6.67 -10.81 11.36
C ARG A 33 -6.21 -11.15 12.77
N ASP A 34 -6.63 -10.34 13.73
CA ASP A 34 -6.60 -10.75 15.13
C ASP A 34 -8.00 -11.25 15.51
N GLY A 35 -8.15 -11.95 16.64
CA GLY A 35 -9.45 -12.52 17.03
C GLY A 35 -10.58 -11.49 17.20
N SER A 36 -10.27 -10.19 17.21
CA SER A 36 -11.18 -9.09 17.49
C SER A 36 -11.30 -8.06 16.37
N GLU A 37 -10.40 -8.04 15.39
CA GLU A 37 -10.31 -7.05 14.33
C GLU A 37 -9.69 -7.66 13.05
N GLU A 38 -10.14 -7.17 11.91
CA GLU A 38 -9.52 -7.44 10.60
C GLU A 38 -8.96 -6.12 10.04
N VAL A 39 -7.69 -6.17 9.64
CA VAL A 39 -6.95 -5.05 9.06
C VAL A 39 -6.61 -5.41 7.62
N LEU A 40 -7.13 -4.64 6.66
CA LEU A 40 -6.79 -4.76 5.25
C LEU A 40 -5.95 -3.57 4.83
N VAL A 41 -4.86 -3.83 4.11
CA VAL A 41 -3.98 -2.79 3.57
C VAL A 41 -3.89 -2.97 2.07
N SER A 42 -4.45 -2.02 1.32
CA SER A 42 -4.30 -1.94 -0.14
C SER A 42 -3.28 -0.85 -0.46
N ALA A 43 -2.31 -1.14 -1.32
CA ALA A 43 -1.29 -0.15 -1.68
C ALA A 43 -0.92 -0.22 -3.17
N LEU A 44 -0.64 0.95 -3.75
CA LEU A 44 -0.16 1.10 -5.12
C LEU A 44 0.80 2.30 -5.23
N LEU A 45 1.63 2.35 -6.27
CA LEU A 45 2.53 3.48 -6.48
C LEU A 45 1.76 4.72 -6.93
N ALA A 46 2.02 5.86 -6.30
CA ALA A 46 1.55 7.15 -6.79
C ALA A 46 2.08 7.41 -8.21
N PRO A 47 1.39 8.18 -9.07
CA PRO A 47 1.86 8.49 -10.41
C PRO A 47 3.28 9.07 -10.43
N LEU A 48 4.02 8.81 -11.52
CA LEU A 48 5.30 9.46 -11.79
C LEU A 48 5.11 10.98 -11.87
N ARG A 49 6.01 11.72 -11.21
CA ARG A 49 6.06 13.18 -11.26
C ARG A 49 7.48 13.60 -11.61
N PHE A 50 7.62 14.75 -12.24
CA PHE A 50 8.91 15.25 -12.73
C PHE A 50 9.11 16.70 -12.29
N VAL A 51 10.37 17.06 -12.07
CA VAL A 51 10.83 18.45 -12.04
C VAL A 51 11.76 18.62 -13.24
N GLY A 52 11.31 19.36 -14.25
CA GLY A 52 12.00 19.37 -15.54
C GLY A 52 12.02 17.97 -16.17
N ARG A 53 13.21 17.40 -16.35
CA ARG A 53 13.41 16.02 -16.88
C ARG A 53 13.67 14.98 -15.80
N ASP A 54 13.85 15.41 -14.55
CA ASP A 54 14.24 14.51 -13.48
C ASP A 54 13.00 13.93 -12.78
N PRO A 55 12.89 12.59 -12.66
CA PRO A 55 11.78 11.97 -11.95
C PRO A 55 11.91 12.21 -10.45
N LEU A 56 10.81 12.60 -9.82
CA LEU A 56 10.73 12.72 -8.37
C LEU A 56 10.58 11.34 -7.73
N PRO A 57 11.12 11.14 -6.50
CA PRO A 57 10.85 9.96 -5.71
C PRO A 57 9.34 9.71 -5.57
N ARG A 58 8.91 8.50 -5.93
CA ARG A 58 7.50 8.13 -5.86
C ARG A 58 7.14 7.67 -4.46
N ALA A 59 5.95 8.08 -4.03
CA ALA A 59 5.32 7.59 -2.82
C ALA A 59 4.44 6.36 -3.15
N ALA A 60 4.10 5.56 -2.14
CA ALA A 60 2.99 4.63 -2.21
C ALA A 60 1.73 5.29 -1.66
N LEU A 61 0.62 5.13 -2.36
CA LEU A 61 -0.72 5.45 -1.89
C LEU A 61 -1.24 4.20 -1.19
N VAL A 62 -1.54 4.31 0.10
CA VAL A 62 -1.89 3.19 0.95
C VAL A 62 -3.25 3.44 1.58
N LYS A 63 -4.17 2.51 1.43
CA LYS A 63 -5.47 2.51 2.10
C LYS A 63 -5.48 1.44 3.17
N VAL A 64 -5.73 1.85 4.41
CA VAL A 64 -5.86 0.93 5.55
C VAL A 64 -7.31 0.89 5.97
N PHE A 65 -7.89 -0.30 6.00
CA PHE A 65 -9.24 -0.56 6.47
C PHE A 65 -9.17 -1.38 7.75
N VAL A 66 -9.88 -0.94 8.77
CA VAL A 66 -10.01 -1.66 10.04
C VAL A 66 -11.48 -1.95 10.29
N SER A 67 -11.82 -3.24 10.37
CA SER A 67 -13.16 -3.73 10.63
C SER A 67 -13.17 -4.62 11.88
N LYS A 68 -14.31 -4.64 12.58
CA LYS A 68 -14.52 -5.56 13.71
C LYS A 68 -15.42 -6.71 13.27
N PRO A 69 -15.20 -7.95 13.73
CA PRO A 69 -16.08 -9.07 13.42
C PRO A 69 -17.48 -8.77 13.97
N GLY A 70 -18.48 -8.87 13.09
CA GLY A 70 -19.87 -8.54 13.42
C GLY A 70 -20.21 -7.04 13.39
N ALA A 71 -19.24 -6.15 13.17
CA ALA A 71 -19.50 -4.75 12.92
C ALA A 71 -19.54 -4.49 11.40
N ALA A 72 -20.64 -3.93 10.92
CA ALA A 72 -20.72 -3.37 9.58
C ALA A 72 -19.72 -2.22 9.34
N PRO A 73 -19.47 -1.31 10.31
CA PRO A 73 -18.63 -0.17 10.00
C PRO A 73 -17.15 -0.47 9.86
N VAL A 74 -16.53 0.25 8.94
CA VAL A 74 -15.09 0.14 8.62
C VAL A 74 -14.45 1.51 8.77
N LEU A 75 -13.40 1.59 9.60
CA LEU A 75 -12.55 2.76 9.69
C LEU A 75 -11.52 2.70 8.55
N HIS A 76 -11.45 3.76 7.76
CA HIS A 76 -10.65 3.84 6.54
C HIS A 76 -9.65 4.99 6.64
N PHE A 77 -8.37 4.69 6.41
CA PHE A 77 -7.29 5.66 6.42
C PHE A 77 -6.67 5.75 5.03
N ASP A 78 -6.61 6.97 4.50
CA ASP A 78 -5.78 7.27 3.34
C ASP A 78 -4.40 7.71 3.82
N CYS A 79 -3.41 6.86 3.58
CA CYS A 79 -2.03 7.07 3.94
C CYS A 79 -1.17 7.29 2.69
N ARG A 80 -0.09 8.05 2.85
CA ARG A 80 0.96 8.21 1.85
C ARG A 80 2.29 7.82 2.46
N ALA A 81 2.93 6.78 1.92
CA ALA A 81 4.25 6.34 2.34
C ALA A 81 5.31 6.89 1.38
N SER A 82 6.34 7.54 1.92
CA SER A 82 7.44 8.12 1.13
C SER A 82 8.77 7.91 1.85
N TRP A 83 9.83 7.73 1.07
CA TRP A 83 11.19 7.71 1.61
C TRP A 83 11.49 9.01 2.35
N VAL A 84 12.11 8.87 3.52
CA VAL A 84 12.59 10.00 4.34
C VAL A 84 14.10 10.07 4.23
N GLY A 85 14.61 11.26 3.95
CA GLY A 85 16.05 11.54 3.78
C GLY A 85 16.50 11.59 2.32
N GLU A 86 17.53 12.39 2.06
CA GLU A 86 18.22 12.51 0.76
C GLU A 86 19.29 11.42 0.56
N GLU A 87 19.05 10.19 1.04
CA GLU A 87 20.06 9.15 0.88
C GLU A 87 20.08 8.63 -0.56
N GLU A 88 21.04 9.12 -1.34
CA GLU A 88 21.33 8.77 -2.75
C GLU A 88 21.61 7.29 -3.00
N ARG A 89 21.66 6.42 -1.98
CA ARG A 89 22.00 5.00 -2.13
C ARG A 89 21.17 4.09 -1.22
N GLY A 90 19.93 3.82 -1.65
CA GLY A 90 19.30 2.50 -1.50
C GLY A 90 19.16 1.92 -0.09
N GLY A 91 19.07 2.76 0.94
CA GLY A 91 18.94 2.35 2.34
C GLY A 91 18.04 3.23 3.21
N GLY A 92 17.31 4.18 2.61
CA GLY A 92 16.43 5.07 3.37
C GLY A 92 15.24 4.32 3.97
N ALA A 93 14.79 4.72 5.16
CA ALA A 93 13.52 4.27 5.73
C ALA A 93 12.37 5.11 5.15
N ALA A 94 11.26 4.48 4.81
CA ALA A 94 10.04 5.21 4.48
C ALA A 94 9.28 5.52 5.77
N ASP A 95 8.71 6.73 5.81
CA ASP A 95 7.67 7.06 6.78
C ASP A 95 6.34 7.23 6.07
N TYR A 96 5.26 7.32 6.84
CA TYR A 96 3.93 7.54 6.31
C TYR A 96 3.25 8.75 6.94
N ALA A 97 2.46 9.43 6.14
CA ALA A 97 1.54 10.48 6.57
C ALA A 97 0.09 10.02 6.35
N ILE A 98 -0.79 10.37 7.29
CA ILE A 98 -2.24 10.18 7.14
C ILE A 98 -2.79 11.44 6.46
N ASN A 99 -3.48 11.27 5.34
CA ASN A 99 -4.10 12.36 4.59
C ASN A 99 -5.57 12.55 4.97
N ALA A 100 -6.29 11.45 5.18
CA ALA A 100 -7.71 11.46 5.53
C ALA A 100 -8.07 10.23 6.37
N VAL A 101 -9.10 10.37 7.20
CA VAL A 101 -9.70 9.30 7.98
C VAL A 101 -11.21 9.36 7.80
N ARG A 102 -11.79 8.23 7.42
CA ARG A 102 -13.20 8.07 7.10
C ARG A 102 -13.81 6.92 7.85
N TYR A 103 -15.11 7.03 8.08
CA TYR A 103 -15.92 5.97 8.66
C TYR A 103 -17.00 5.61 7.66
N HIS A 104 -17.00 4.36 7.19
CA HIS A 104 -18.03 3.84 6.32
C HIS A 104 -18.96 2.95 7.14
N SER A 105 -20.27 3.03 6.90
CA SER A 105 -21.26 2.22 7.63
C SER A 105 -21.27 0.75 7.19
N SER A 106 -20.73 0.44 6.01
CA SER A 106 -20.49 -0.91 5.51
C SER A 106 -19.25 -0.96 4.59
N PRO A 107 -18.61 -2.13 4.42
CA PRO A 107 -17.49 -2.28 3.48
C PRO A 107 -17.98 -2.05 2.05
N GLY A 108 -17.40 -1.07 1.34
CA GLY A 108 -17.76 -0.77 -0.04
C GLY A 108 -18.95 0.18 -0.22
N ALA A 109 -19.56 0.66 0.87
CA ALA A 109 -20.29 1.92 0.80
C ALA A 109 -19.26 3.03 0.58
N GLY A 110 -19.43 3.75 -0.51
CA GLY A 110 -18.53 4.81 -0.98
C GLY A 110 -19.31 5.74 -1.92
N GLY A 111 -20.51 6.11 -1.47
CA GLY A 111 -21.42 7.00 -2.19
C GLY A 111 -21.15 8.46 -1.84
N ALA A 112 -21.57 9.37 -2.72
CA ALA A 112 -21.37 10.82 -2.56
C ALA A 112 -21.99 11.43 -1.28
N ASP A 113 -22.88 10.69 -0.60
CA ASP A 113 -23.57 11.12 0.63
C ASP A 113 -22.85 10.66 1.91
N GLU A 114 -21.73 9.96 1.82
CA GLU A 114 -20.99 9.55 3.01
C GLU A 114 -20.07 10.65 3.53
N TYR A 115 -19.97 10.72 4.86
CA TYR A 115 -19.13 11.71 5.51
C TYR A 115 -17.64 11.40 5.27
N GLU A 116 -17.01 12.21 4.43
CA GLU A 116 -15.58 12.11 4.07
C GLU A 116 -14.61 12.49 5.22
N GLY A 117 -15.13 13.01 6.33
CA GLY A 117 -14.29 13.52 7.41
C GLY A 117 -13.74 14.92 7.14
N PRO A 118 -13.25 15.61 8.20
CA PRO A 118 -12.49 16.83 8.03
C PRO A 118 -11.10 16.50 7.43
N ALA A 119 -10.42 17.51 6.88
CA ALA A 119 -9.04 17.31 6.46
C ALA A 119 -8.17 16.94 7.68
N PHE A 120 -7.35 15.89 7.56
CA PHE A 120 -6.58 15.37 8.69
C PHE A 120 -5.68 16.43 9.34
N ARG A 121 -5.11 17.33 8.54
CA ARG A 121 -4.27 18.45 8.98
C ARG A 121 -4.99 19.44 9.91
N ASP A 122 -6.31 19.53 9.82
CA ASP A 122 -7.14 20.48 10.58
C ASP A 122 -7.63 19.84 11.90
N LEU A 123 -7.36 18.55 12.13
CA LEU A 123 -7.68 17.87 13.38
C LEU A 123 -6.78 18.36 14.53
N ASP A 124 -7.27 18.25 15.75
CA ASP A 124 -6.47 18.52 16.95
C ASP A 124 -5.17 17.67 16.95
N PRO A 125 -3.99 18.25 17.27
CA PRO A 125 -2.72 17.52 17.24
C PRO A 125 -2.69 16.26 18.11
N ARG A 126 -3.41 16.25 19.25
CA ARG A 126 -3.49 15.06 20.11
C ARG A 126 -4.31 13.95 19.45
N LEU A 127 -5.38 14.32 18.73
CA LEU A 127 -6.17 13.38 17.95
C LEU A 127 -5.35 12.81 16.77
N GLN A 128 -4.58 13.65 16.08
CA GLN A 128 -3.67 13.19 15.01
C GLN A 128 -2.66 12.16 15.54
N ALA A 129 -2.05 12.42 16.70
CA ALA A 129 -1.13 11.50 17.36
C ALA A 129 -1.82 10.17 17.75
N ALA A 130 -3.00 10.24 18.37
CA ALA A 130 -3.76 9.05 18.76
C ALA A 130 -4.17 8.18 17.56
N LEU A 131 -4.56 8.78 16.43
CA LEU A 131 -4.87 8.05 15.19
C LEU A 131 -3.64 7.37 14.59
N ARG A 132 -2.46 8.00 14.70
CA ARG A 132 -1.20 7.40 14.28
C ARG A 132 -0.82 6.21 15.17
N GLU A 133 -0.91 6.36 16.49
CA GLU A 133 -0.69 5.27 17.45
C GLU A 133 -1.66 4.11 17.23
N TYR A 134 -2.93 4.41 16.92
CA TYR A 134 -3.96 3.43 16.59
C TYR A 134 -3.57 2.55 15.40
N LEU A 135 -3.00 3.12 14.33
CA LEU A 135 -2.51 2.38 13.16
C LEU A 135 -1.26 1.54 13.49
N VAL A 136 -0.33 2.10 14.27
CA VAL A 136 0.88 1.38 14.70
C VAL A 136 0.52 0.15 15.53
N ALA A 137 -0.42 0.26 16.46
CA ALA A 137 -0.92 -0.86 17.27
C ALA A 137 -1.51 -1.99 16.39
N ARG A 138 -2.10 -1.64 15.24
CA ARG A 138 -2.65 -2.56 14.24
C ARG A 138 -1.63 -3.07 13.22
N GLY A 139 -0.36 -2.71 13.40
CA GLY A 139 0.76 -3.20 12.60
C GLY A 139 1.07 -2.35 11.37
N PHE A 140 0.33 -1.25 11.14
CA PHE A 140 0.69 -0.29 10.11
C PHE A 140 1.67 0.75 10.68
N ASN A 141 2.97 0.45 10.53
CA ASN A 141 4.07 1.28 11.01
C ASN A 141 5.05 1.61 9.86
N SER A 142 6.06 2.44 10.14
CA SER A 142 7.04 2.89 9.15
C SER A 142 7.86 1.74 8.55
N LYS A 143 8.06 0.63 9.28
CA LYS A 143 8.70 -0.58 8.75
C LYS A 143 7.84 -1.25 7.67
N LEU A 144 6.54 -1.42 7.94
CA LEU A 144 5.60 -1.94 6.93
C LEU A 144 5.49 -1.00 5.73
N ALA A 145 5.42 0.31 5.97
CA ALA A 145 5.39 1.32 4.91
C ALA A 145 6.64 1.23 4.00
N SER A 146 7.82 1.04 4.60
CA SER A 146 9.08 0.84 3.88
C SER A 146 9.07 -0.43 3.03
N SER A 147 8.63 -1.56 3.61
CA SER A 147 8.51 -2.83 2.88
C SER A 147 7.56 -2.72 1.69
N ILE A 148 6.38 -2.13 1.90
CA ILE A 148 5.38 -1.92 0.85
C ILE A 148 5.96 -1.06 -0.29
N LEU A 149 6.57 0.08 0.04
CA LEU A 149 7.12 0.98 -0.97
C LEU A 149 8.25 0.32 -1.77
N GLN A 150 9.19 -0.35 -1.10
CA GLN A 150 10.27 -1.09 -1.76
C GLN A 150 9.74 -2.19 -2.68
N HIS A 151 8.78 -2.97 -2.19
CA HIS A 151 8.18 -4.06 -2.96
C HIS A 151 7.47 -3.56 -4.20
N LEU A 152 6.66 -2.51 -4.09
CA LEU A 152 5.94 -1.92 -5.21
C LEU A 152 6.89 -1.37 -6.28
N LEU A 153 7.98 -0.70 -5.88
CA LEU A 153 9.03 -0.23 -6.81
C LEU A 153 9.72 -1.40 -7.52
N GLN A 154 10.06 -2.46 -6.78
CA GLN A 154 10.67 -3.66 -7.36
C GLN A 154 9.71 -4.38 -8.31
N LYS A 155 8.44 -4.46 -7.94
CA LYS A 155 7.36 -5.07 -8.73
C LYS A 155 7.19 -4.33 -10.06
N GLU A 156 7.08 -3.01 -10.03
CA GLU A 156 6.98 -2.19 -11.24
C GLU A 156 8.20 -2.38 -12.16
N ARG A 157 9.42 -2.37 -11.59
CA ARG A 157 10.64 -2.62 -12.35
C ARG A 157 10.60 -3.99 -13.05
N ASN A 158 10.17 -5.03 -12.35
CA ASN A 158 10.05 -6.37 -12.91
C ASN A 158 8.98 -6.43 -14.01
N GLN A 159 7.84 -5.76 -13.81
CA GLN A 159 6.78 -5.66 -14.81
C GLN A 159 7.28 -4.99 -16.09
N TYR A 160 8.00 -3.87 -15.95
CA TYR A 160 8.58 -3.15 -17.08
C TYR A 160 9.57 -4.02 -17.87
N VAL A 161 10.51 -4.69 -17.19
CA VAL A 161 11.48 -5.58 -17.85
C VAL A 161 10.79 -6.75 -18.55
N ASN A 162 9.77 -7.35 -17.93
CA ASN A 162 9.02 -8.45 -18.55
C ASN A 162 8.21 -7.98 -19.77
N TRP A 163 7.66 -6.76 -19.73
CA TRP A 163 6.98 -6.16 -20.86
C TRP A 163 7.94 -5.92 -22.04
N LEU A 164 9.14 -5.38 -21.79
CA LEU A 164 10.16 -5.20 -22.82
C LEU A 164 10.57 -6.52 -23.48
N LYS A 165 10.77 -7.58 -22.68
CA LYS A 165 11.08 -8.93 -23.22
C LYS A 165 9.96 -9.47 -24.09
N THR A 166 8.71 -9.30 -23.66
CA THR A 166 7.53 -9.72 -24.44
C THR A 166 7.48 -8.99 -25.79
N LEU A 167 7.84 -7.71 -25.81
CA LEU A 167 7.91 -6.93 -27.05
C LEU A 167 9.01 -7.44 -27.97
N GLU A 168 10.22 -7.63 -27.44
CA GLU A 168 11.36 -8.16 -28.22
C GLU A 168 11.02 -9.50 -28.87
N GLU A 169 10.41 -10.43 -28.12
CA GLU A 169 9.96 -11.72 -28.62
C GLU A 169 8.87 -11.59 -29.71
N ALA A 170 7.98 -10.61 -29.58
CA ALA A 170 6.96 -10.35 -30.59
C ALA A 170 7.59 -9.83 -31.89
N PHE A 171 8.51 -8.88 -31.81
CA PHE A 171 9.21 -8.35 -32.99
C PHE A 171 10.08 -9.41 -33.67
N ALA A 172 10.78 -10.26 -32.90
CA ALA A 172 11.62 -11.32 -33.45
C ALA A 172 10.84 -12.42 -34.20
N LYS A 173 9.54 -12.60 -33.92
CA LYS A 173 8.67 -13.58 -34.62
C LYS A 173 8.07 -13.04 -35.93
N HIS A 174 8.15 -11.73 -36.15
CA HIS A 174 7.62 -11.06 -37.34
C HIS A 174 8.72 -10.70 -38.37
N HIS A 175 9.93 -11.22 -38.16
CA HIS A 175 11.03 -11.29 -39.12
C HIS A 175 11.35 -12.76 -39.41
#